data_AF-A0AAD9TFC4-F1
#
_entry.id   AF-A0AAD9TFC4-F1
#
_cell.length_a   1.000
_cell.length_b   1.000
_cell.length_c   1.000
_cell.angle_alpha   90.00
_cell.angle_beta   90.00
_cell.angle_gamma   90.00
#
_symmetry.space_group_name_H-M   'P 1'
#
loop_
_entity.id
_entity.type
_entity.pdbx_description
1 polymer ?
#
loop_
_entity_poly.entity_id
_entity_poly.type
_entity_poly.pdbx_seq_one_letter_code
_entity_poly.pdbx_strand_id
1 'polypeptide(L)'
;MNITFWNGVTTCLKVFAPLVRVLRLVDGDQKPSMGFLYGELKKVKEEIKLALKSNDNAYQPIIDIIDSKAKDLLDTPLHLMAYLLNPFYLYEDPSIGTDGDIMDAIHTKKRNRLDVDRLNNLVYVQFNAKLINKQKRLKNKELNIDVLLASDSDASNAQ
;
A
#
# COMPACT_ATOMS: atom_id res chain seq x y z
N MET A 1 -0.61 38.57 -15.30
CA MET A 1 -0.71 37.58 -14.20
C MET A 1 0.68 37.36 -13.64
N ASN A 2 0.87 37.40 -12.32
CA ASN A 2 2.21 37.30 -11.72
C ASN A 2 2.70 35.84 -11.78
N ILE A 3 3.74 35.58 -12.58
CA ILE A 3 4.30 34.23 -12.80
C ILE A 3 4.90 33.64 -11.52
N THR A 4 5.50 34.46 -10.66
CA THR A 4 6.10 33.98 -9.42
C THR A 4 5.06 33.49 -8.42
N PHE A 5 3.89 34.15 -8.38
CA PHE A 5 2.75 33.72 -7.58
C PHE A 5 2.27 32.31 -7.98
N TRP A 6 2.02 32.09 -9.28
CA TRP A 6 1.55 30.78 -9.76
C TRP A 6 2.59 29.68 -9.62
N ASN A 7 3.87 30.01 -9.74
CA ASN A 7 4.95 29.07 -9.43
C ASN A 7 4.92 28.65 -7.95
N GLY A 8 4.65 29.58 -7.03
CA GLY A 8 4.44 29.27 -5.61
C GLY A 8 3.24 28.34 -5.37
N VAL A 9 2.09 28.64 -5.99
CA VAL A 9 0.89 27.79 -5.93
C VAL A 9 1.17 26.38 -6.46
N THR A 10 1.88 26.28 -7.59
CA THR A 10 2.24 25.00 -8.20
C THR A 10 3.16 24.18 -7.29
N THR A 11 4.14 24.81 -6.65
CA THR A 11 5.01 24.14 -5.65
C THR A 11 4.21 23.64 -4.46
N CYS A 12 3.30 24.45 -3.93
CA CYS A 12 2.41 24.07 -2.83
C CYS A 12 1.58 22.83 -3.20
N LEU A 13 0.93 22.83 -4.37
CA LEU A 13 0.16 21.69 -4.84
C LEU A 13 0.99 20.41 -4.97
N LYS A 14 2.24 20.51 -5.44
CA LYS A 14 3.14 19.35 -5.56
C LYS A 14 3.51 18.74 -4.20
N VAL A 15 3.58 19.54 -3.14
CA VAL A 15 3.86 19.05 -1.77
C VAL A 15 2.60 18.46 -1.13
N PHE A 16 1.45 19.13 -1.26
CA PHE A 16 0.22 18.72 -0.57
C PHE A 16 -0.55 17.58 -1.28
N ALA A 17 -0.53 17.50 -2.61
CA ALA A 17 -1.22 16.45 -3.36
C ALA A 17 -0.86 15.02 -2.89
N PRO A 18 0.43 14.64 -2.73
CA PRO A 18 0.77 13.31 -2.24
C PRO A 18 0.36 13.08 -0.78
N LEU A 19 0.40 14.11 0.09
CA LEU A 19 -0.06 14.00 1.47
C LEU A 19 -1.57 13.72 1.56
N VAL A 20 -2.37 14.40 0.76
CA VAL A 20 -3.83 14.16 0.69
C VAL A 20 -4.14 12.74 0.21
N ARG A 21 -3.32 12.18 -0.69
CA ARG A 21 -3.48 10.80 -1.16
C ARG A 21 -3.29 9.79 -0.03
N VAL A 22 -2.26 9.96 0.81
CA VAL A 22 -2.05 9.10 1.98
C VAL A 22 -3.16 9.29 3.01
N LEU A 23 -3.61 10.52 3.25
CA LEU A 23 -4.71 10.78 4.19
C LEU A 23 -6.00 10.07 3.77
N ARG A 24 -6.38 10.17 2.49
CA ARG A 24 -7.54 9.44 1.94
C ARG A 24 -7.39 7.91 2.04
N LEU A 25 -6.16 7.41 1.96
CA LEU A 25 -5.89 5.99 2.17
C LEU A 25 -6.14 5.56 3.62
N VAL A 26 -5.78 6.40 4.60
CA VAL A 26 -6.05 6.17 6.03
C VAL A 26 -7.56 6.21 6.32
N ASP A 27 -8.27 7.21 5.80
CA ASP A 27 -9.70 7.43 6.05
C ASP A 27 -10.60 6.34 5.43
N GLY A 28 -10.05 5.56 4.50
CA GLY A 28 -10.67 4.33 3.99
C GLY A 28 -11.57 4.50 2.77
N ASP A 29 -11.57 5.67 2.15
CA ASP A 29 -12.30 5.98 0.91
C ASP A 29 -11.98 5.02 -0.26
N GLN A 30 -10.76 4.47 -0.30
CA GLN A 30 -10.30 3.54 -1.34
C GLN A 30 -10.14 2.08 -0.88
N LYS A 31 -10.50 1.77 0.38
CA LYS A 31 -10.24 0.49 1.09
C LYS A 31 -8.78 0.38 1.59
N PRO A 32 -8.49 0.72 2.86
CA PRO A 32 -7.13 0.61 3.40
C PRO A 32 -6.77 -0.86 3.57
N SER A 33 -5.63 -1.25 3.04
CA SER A 33 -4.90 -2.39 3.58
C SER A 33 -3.76 -1.80 4.38
N MET A 34 -3.70 -2.09 5.69
CA MET A 34 -2.63 -1.68 6.61
C MET A 34 -1.22 -1.83 5.99
N GLY A 35 -1.04 -2.78 5.07
CA GLY A 35 0.23 -3.03 4.37
C GLY A 35 0.61 -2.06 3.25
N PHE A 36 -0.26 -1.11 2.87
CA PHE A 36 0.07 -0.04 1.91
C PHE A 36 0.48 1.27 2.58
N LEU A 37 0.05 1.50 3.81
CA LEU A 37 0.14 2.81 4.44
C LEU A 37 1.59 3.30 4.63
N TYR A 38 2.45 2.43 5.16
CA TYR A 38 3.86 2.75 5.37
C TYR A 38 4.62 2.92 4.04
N GLY A 39 4.36 2.06 3.06
CA GLY A 39 4.99 2.12 1.75
C GLY A 39 4.60 3.38 0.97
N GLU A 40 3.32 3.76 0.99
CA GLU A 40 2.86 5.00 0.39
C GLU A 40 3.44 6.23 1.09
N LEU A 41 3.54 6.22 2.42
CA LEU A 41 4.20 7.31 3.15
C LEU A 41 5.66 7.47 2.72
N LYS A 42 6.40 6.36 2.56
CA LYS A 42 7.79 6.38 2.06
C LYS A 42 7.88 6.99 0.66
N LYS A 43 6.98 6.59 -0.26
CA LYS A 43 6.87 7.17 -1.60
C LYS A 43 6.56 8.68 -1.56
N VAL A 44 5.68 9.13 -0.68
CA VAL A 44 5.37 10.57 -0.51
C VAL A 44 6.59 11.38 -0.05
N LYS A 45 7.38 10.86 0.89
CA LYS A 45 8.61 11.54 1.33
C LYS A 45 9.59 11.72 0.16
N GLU A 46 9.72 10.72 -0.71
CA GLU A 46 10.55 10.81 -1.91
C GLU A 46 9.97 11.79 -2.95
N GLU A 47 8.66 11.76 -3.20
CA GLU A 47 7.97 12.70 -4.10
C GLU A 47 8.16 14.16 -3.65
N ILE A 48 8.08 14.44 -2.35
CA ILE A 48 8.29 15.79 -1.79
C ILE A 48 9.74 16.25 -1.98
N LYS A 49 10.72 15.36 -1.74
CA LYS A 49 12.14 15.65 -1.99
C LYS A 49 12.38 16.03 -3.45
N LEU A 50 11.81 15.26 -4.38
CA LEU A 50 11.90 15.53 -5.82
C LEU A 50 11.18 16.83 -6.22
N ALA A 51 10.00 17.10 -5.67
CA ALA A 51 9.22 18.30 -5.94
C ALA A 51 9.97 19.58 -5.54
N LEU A 52 10.78 19.52 -4.49
CA LEU A 52 11.59 20.62 -3.98
C LEU A 52 13.03 20.62 -4.54
N LYS A 53 13.26 19.91 -5.66
CA LYS A 53 14.54 19.83 -6.37
C LYS A 53 15.69 19.34 -5.48
N SER A 54 15.39 18.47 -4.51
CA SER A 54 16.36 17.96 -3.54
C SER A 54 17.08 19.06 -2.75
N ASN A 55 16.44 20.21 -2.54
CA ASN A 55 16.98 21.24 -1.67
C ASN A 55 16.72 20.86 -0.21
N ASP A 56 17.73 20.32 0.45
CA ASP A 56 17.69 19.81 1.83
C ASP A 56 17.06 20.82 2.80
N ASN A 57 17.42 22.09 2.69
CA ASN A 57 16.92 23.14 3.57
C ASN A 57 15.41 23.40 3.43
N ALA A 58 14.83 23.09 2.27
CA ALA A 58 13.42 23.36 1.99
C ALA A 58 12.53 22.17 2.36
N TYR A 59 12.97 20.93 2.08
CA TYR A 59 12.15 19.75 2.37
C TYR A 59 12.35 19.20 3.78
N GLN A 60 13.52 19.38 4.41
CA GLN A 60 13.76 18.77 5.73
C GLN A 60 12.73 19.16 6.79
N PRO A 61 12.37 20.44 6.96
CA PRO A 61 11.33 20.81 7.93
C PRO A 61 9.98 20.12 7.66
N ILE A 62 9.67 19.83 6.40
CA ILE A 62 8.44 19.15 6.00
C ILE A 62 8.52 17.67 6.34
N ILE A 63 9.65 17.03 6.05
CA ILE A 63 9.89 15.62 6.40
C ILE A 63 9.90 15.44 7.92
N ASP A 64 10.55 16.33 8.67
CA ASP A 64 10.56 16.30 10.15
C ASP A 64 9.15 16.40 10.74
N ILE A 65 8.29 17.25 10.16
CA ILE A 65 6.87 17.34 10.56
C ILE A 65 6.14 16.04 10.25
N ILE A 66 6.34 15.47 9.06
CA ILE A 66 5.73 14.20 8.66
C ILE A 66 6.18 13.08 9.59
N ASP A 67 7.48 12.97 9.88
CA ASP A 67 8.06 11.96 10.74
C ASP A 67 7.56 12.09 12.18
N SER A 68 7.51 13.33 12.70
CA SER A 68 6.92 13.62 14.01
C SER A 68 5.44 13.21 14.10
N LYS A 69 4.67 13.39 13.01
CA LYS A 69 3.27 12.98 12.95
C LYS A 69 3.07 11.49 12.69
N ALA A 70 3.98 10.83 11.99
CA ALA A 70 3.93 9.41 11.69
C ALA A 70 4.43 8.55 12.85
N LYS A 71 5.30 9.12 13.69
CA LYS A 71 5.84 8.47 14.88
C LYS A 71 4.71 7.91 15.75
N ASP A 72 4.91 6.69 16.24
CA ASP A 72 3.99 5.93 17.09
C ASP A 72 2.63 5.56 16.44
N LEU A 73 2.30 6.11 15.26
CA LEU A 73 1.13 5.74 14.47
C LEU A 73 1.51 4.72 13.39
N LEU A 74 2.49 5.04 12.55
CA LEU A 74 2.86 4.26 11.36
C LEU A 74 4.17 3.48 11.52
N ASP A 75 4.99 3.84 12.51
CA ASP A 75 6.26 3.14 12.80
C ASP A 75 6.08 1.93 13.73
N THR A 76 4.83 1.56 14.03
CA THR A 76 4.57 0.39 14.88
C THR A 76 5.01 -0.89 14.17
N PRO A 77 5.46 -1.93 14.90
CA PRO A 77 5.81 -3.23 14.31
C PRO A 77 4.69 -3.85 13.46
N LEU A 78 3.42 -3.52 13.74
CA LEU A 78 2.27 -3.98 12.95
C LEU A 78 2.28 -3.41 11.53
N HIS A 79 2.48 -2.10 11.39
CA HIS A 79 2.54 -1.41 10.10
C HIS A 79 3.80 -1.82 9.31
N LEU A 80 4.94 -1.94 9.99
CA LEU A 80 6.20 -2.43 9.39
C LEU A 80 6.08 -3.87 8.89
N MET A 81 5.48 -4.77 9.69
CA MET A 81 5.17 -6.13 9.25
C MET A 81 4.19 -6.14 8.09
N ALA A 82 3.15 -5.30 8.13
CA ALA A 82 2.17 -5.26 7.07
C ALA A 82 2.80 -4.78 5.75
N TYR A 83 3.74 -3.85 5.78
CA TYR A 83 4.53 -3.41 4.64
C TYR A 83 5.46 -4.52 4.13
N LEU A 84 6.24 -5.13 5.02
CA LEU A 84 7.18 -6.19 4.68
C LEU A 84 6.50 -7.43 4.07
N LEU A 85 5.35 -7.82 4.64
CA LEU A 85 4.57 -8.97 4.16
C LEU A 85 3.75 -8.66 2.91
N ASN A 86 3.74 -7.43 2.41
CA ASN A 86 2.97 -7.05 1.24
C ASN A 86 3.71 -7.49 -0.03
N PRO A 87 3.19 -8.47 -0.81
CA PRO A 87 3.86 -8.97 -2.01
C PRO A 87 4.09 -7.88 -3.06
N PHE A 88 3.25 -6.84 -3.08
CA PHE A 88 3.41 -5.71 -3.98
C PHE A 88 4.77 -5.03 -3.77
N TYR A 89 5.16 -4.76 -2.53
CA TYR A 89 6.45 -4.11 -2.24
C TYR A 89 7.60 -5.11 -2.20
N LEU A 90 7.38 -6.31 -1.65
CA LEU A 90 8.43 -7.34 -1.57
C LEU A 90 8.98 -7.75 -2.94
N TYR A 91 8.12 -7.80 -3.97
CA TYR A 91 8.56 -8.08 -5.34
C TYR A 91 9.07 -6.84 -6.08
N GLU A 92 8.68 -5.63 -5.66
CA GLU A 92 9.21 -4.37 -6.21
C GLU A 92 10.65 -4.14 -5.75
N ASP A 93 10.93 -4.38 -4.47
CA ASP A 93 12.28 -4.30 -3.88
C ASP A 93 12.52 -5.43 -2.86
N PRO A 94 13.23 -6.51 -3.25
CA PRO A 94 13.57 -7.61 -2.35
C PRO A 94 14.44 -7.18 -1.16
N SER A 95 15.11 -6.03 -1.24
CA SER A 95 16.00 -5.51 -0.20
C SER A 95 15.25 -5.09 1.07
N ILE A 96 13.92 -4.86 0.96
CA ILE A 96 13.04 -4.54 2.09
C ILE A 96 13.11 -5.63 3.17
N GLY A 97 13.23 -6.91 2.79
CA GLY A 97 13.32 -8.03 3.72
C GLY A 97 14.62 -8.12 4.50
N THR A 98 15.63 -7.36 4.09
CA THR A 98 16.94 -7.29 4.72
C THR A 98 17.22 -5.93 5.37
N ASP A 99 16.24 -5.01 5.32
CA ASP A 99 16.36 -3.69 5.93
C ASP A 99 16.51 -3.83 7.45
N GLY A 100 17.67 -3.42 7.97
CA GLY A 100 18.03 -3.57 9.37
C GLY A 100 17.06 -2.86 10.31
N ASP A 101 16.59 -1.68 9.94
CA ASP A 101 15.68 -0.88 10.77
C ASP A 101 14.31 -1.56 10.89
N ILE A 102 13.82 -2.11 9.78
CA ILE A 102 12.55 -2.85 9.72
C ILE A 102 12.67 -4.16 10.50
N MET A 103 13.75 -4.91 10.27
CA MET A 103 13.98 -6.22 10.90
C MET A 103 14.23 -6.10 12.40
N ASP A 104 14.94 -5.07 12.86
CA ASP A 104 15.14 -4.81 14.28
C ASP A 104 13.82 -4.45 14.95
N ALA A 105 13.01 -3.57 14.34
CA ALA A 105 11.69 -3.24 14.86
C ALA A 105 10.76 -4.45 14.99
N ILE A 106 10.88 -5.43 14.10
CA ILE A 106 10.05 -6.65 14.06
C ILE A 106 10.59 -7.74 15.01
N HIS A 107 11.90 -7.95 15.05
CA HIS A 107 12.55 -9.04 15.77
C HIS A 107 12.90 -8.73 17.23
N THR A 108 12.65 -7.50 17.71
CA THR A 108 12.82 -7.11 19.12
C THR A 108 12.07 -7.99 20.13
N LYS A 109 10.96 -8.64 19.75
CA LYS A 109 10.24 -9.54 20.66
C LYS A 109 10.72 -10.98 20.47
N LYS A 110 11.43 -11.51 21.48
CA LYS A 110 11.97 -12.87 21.67
C LYS A 110 11.03 -14.06 21.34
N ARG A 111 9.78 -13.82 20.92
CA ARG A 111 8.76 -14.80 20.54
C ARG A 111 8.39 -14.85 19.04
N ASN A 112 8.85 -13.94 18.18
CA ASN A 112 8.47 -13.88 16.75
C ASN A 112 9.68 -13.78 15.79
N ARG A 113 10.77 -14.51 16.04
CA ARG A 113 11.92 -14.54 15.13
C ARG A 113 11.66 -15.49 13.96
N LEU A 114 11.11 -14.97 12.87
CA LEU A 114 11.05 -15.65 11.58
C LEU A 114 12.31 -15.29 10.77
N ASP A 115 12.97 -16.28 10.21
CA ASP A 115 14.08 -16.03 9.28
C ASP A 115 13.55 -15.42 7.96
N VAL A 116 14.36 -14.60 7.28
CA VAL A 116 13.96 -13.88 6.05
C VAL A 116 13.44 -14.85 5.00
N ASP A 117 14.14 -15.97 4.80
CA ASP A 117 13.75 -17.00 3.83
C ASP A 117 12.40 -17.64 4.20
N ARG A 118 12.17 -17.85 5.50
CA ARG A 118 10.93 -18.43 6.00
C ARG A 118 9.76 -17.46 5.85
N LEU A 119 10.01 -16.16 6.01
CA LEU A 119 9.05 -15.10 5.79
C LEU A 119 8.62 -15.02 4.32
N ASN A 120 9.60 -14.96 3.42
CA ASN A 120 9.38 -14.89 1.97
C ASN A 120 8.55 -16.07 1.46
N ASN A 121 8.89 -17.29 1.90
CA ASN A 121 8.14 -18.50 1.58
C ASN A 121 6.69 -18.43 2.07
N LEU A 122 6.45 -17.89 3.28
CA LEU A 122 5.11 -17.75 3.83
C LEU A 122 4.28 -16.75 3.03
N VAL A 123 4.85 -15.59 2.72
CA VAL A 123 4.20 -14.53 1.91
C VAL A 123 3.81 -15.08 0.55
N TYR A 124 4.72 -15.78 -0.12
CA TYR A 124 4.49 -16.41 -1.42
C TYR A 124 3.29 -17.38 -1.39
N VAL A 125 3.30 -18.33 -0.45
CA VAL A 125 2.23 -19.33 -0.33
C VAL A 125 0.89 -18.68 0.02
N GLN A 126 0.86 -17.73 0.95
CA GLN A 126 -0.37 -17.05 1.36
C GLN A 126 -0.98 -16.22 0.22
N PHE A 127 -0.15 -15.49 -0.52
CA PHE A 127 -0.61 -14.68 -1.66
C PHE A 127 -1.17 -15.57 -2.77
N ASN A 128 -0.44 -16.62 -3.15
CA ASN A 128 -0.89 -17.55 -4.18
C ASN A 128 -2.18 -18.27 -3.78
N ALA A 129 -2.31 -18.68 -2.51
CA ALA A 129 -3.55 -19.26 -1.99
C ALA A 129 -4.74 -18.28 -2.09
N LYS A 130 -4.54 -17.00 -1.74
CA LYS A 130 -5.57 -15.95 -1.90
C LYS A 130 -5.94 -15.74 -3.36
N LEU A 131 -4.96 -15.73 -4.27
CA LEU A 131 -5.18 -15.56 -5.70
C LEU A 131 -6.04 -16.71 -6.27
N ILE A 132 -5.70 -17.95 -5.94
CA ILE A 132 -6.47 -19.15 -6.34
C ILE A 132 -7.91 -19.07 -5.80
N ASN A 133 -8.10 -18.69 -4.54
CA ASN A 133 -9.43 -18.54 -3.94
C ASN A 133 -10.25 -17.44 -4.62
N LYS A 134 -9.62 -16.33 -5.01
CA LYS A 134 -10.28 -15.25 -5.76
C LYS A 134 -10.74 -15.73 -7.13
N GLN A 135 -9.90 -16.47 -7.86
CA GLN A 135 -10.26 -17.04 -9.16
C GLN A 135 -11.43 -18.03 -9.05
N LYS A 136 -11.43 -18.91 -8.03
CA LYS A 136 -12.54 -19.83 -7.76
C LYS A 136 -13.86 -19.08 -7.50
N ARG A 137 -13.81 -17.98 -6.73
CA ARG A 137 -14.99 -17.14 -6.47
C ARG A 137 -15.53 -16.45 -7.73
N LEU A 138 -14.66 -16.05 -8.64
CA LEU A 138 -15.05 -15.44 -9.92
C LEU A 138 -15.69 -16.49 -10.84
N LYS A 139 -15.06 -17.66 -11.00
CA LYS A 139 -15.64 -18.78 -11.74
C LYS A 139 -17.00 -19.23 -11.19
N ASN A 140 -17.15 -19.34 -9.86
CA ASN A 140 -18.44 -19.68 -9.26
C ASN A 140 -19.51 -18.60 -9.47
N LYS A 141 -19.13 -17.32 -9.55
CA LYS A 141 -20.07 -16.24 -9.87
C LYS A 141 -20.49 -16.29 -11.34
N GLU A 142 -19.55 -16.52 -12.25
CA GLU A 142 -19.83 -16.71 -13.69
C GLU A 142 -20.76 -17.91 -13.92
N LEU A 143 -20.43 -19.07 -13.33
CA LEU A 143 -21.28 -20.27 -13.39
C LEU A 143 -22.69 -20.04 -12.83
N ASN A 144 -22.84 -19.29 -11.73
CA ASN A 144 -24.16 -18.98 -11.17
C ASN A 144 -24.97 -17.99 -12.05
N ILE A 145 -24.32 -17.11 -12.80
CA ILE A 145 -24.99 -16.19 -13.73
C ILE A 145 -25.49 -16.97 -14.96
N ASP A 146 -24.66 -17.86 -15.51
CA ASP A 146 -25.04 -18.69 -16.67
C ASP A 146 -26.22 -19.64 -16.35
N VAL A 147 -26.27 -20.20 -15.14
CA VAL A 147 -27.38 -21.06 -14.69
C VAL A 147 -28.71 -20.30 -14.62
N LEU A 148 -28.71 -19.02 -14.23
CA LEU A 148 -29.93 -18.20 -14.16
C LEU A 148 -30.45 -17.79 -15.55
N LEU A 149 -29.57 -17.62 -16.53
CA LEU A 149 -29.96 -17.29 -17.91
C LEU A 149 -30.51 -18.51 -18.67
N ALA A 150 -30.10 -19.73 -18.31
CA ALA A 150 -30.57 -20.96 -18.93
C ALA A 150 -32.00 -21.35 -18.50
N SER A 151 -32.51 -20.89 -17.35
CA SER A 151 -33.87 -21.20 -16.89
C SER A 151 -34.97 -20.37 -17.55
N ASP A 152 -34.62 -19.24 -18.18
CA ASP A 152 -35.59 -18.34 -18.82
C ASP A 152 -35.87 -18.69 -20.30
N SER A 153 -35.16 -19.66 -20.89
CA SER A 153 -35.32 -20.04 -22.31
C SER A 153 -36.25 -21.22 -22.60
N ASP A 154 -36.71 -21.96 -21.57
CA ASP A 154 -37.54 -23.17 -21.75
C ASP A 154 -39.06 -22.93 -21.58
N ALA A 155 -39.51 -21.68 -21.38
CA ALA A 155 -40.92 -21.35 -21.19
C ALA A 155 -41.71 -20.99 -22.48
N SER A 156 -41.12 -21.19 -23.67
CA SER A 156 -41.76 -20.84 -24.94
C SER A 156 -41.59 -21.92 -26.00
N ASN A 157 -42.18 -23.10 -25.77
CA ASN A 157 -42.62 -23.98 -26.86
C ASN A 157 -43.62 -25.03 -26.35
N ALA A 158 -44.85 -24.58 -26.10
CA ALA A 158 -46.01 -25.44 -26.00
C ALA A 158 -47.23 -24.69 -26.52
N GLN A 159 -47.43 -24.70 -27.84
CA GLN A 159 -48.71 -24.46 -28.48
C GLN A 159 -48.80 -25.25 -29.78
#